data_AF-A0A938M7K8-F1
#
_entry.id   AF-A0A938M7K8-F1
#
_cell.length_a   1.000
_cell.length_b   1.000
_cell.length_c   1.000
_cell.angle_alpha   90.00
_cell.angle_beta   90.00
_cell.angle_gamma   90.00
#
_symmetry.space_group_name_H-M   'P 1'
#
loop_
_entity.id
_entity.type
_entity.pdbx_description
1 polymer ?
#
loop_
_entity_poly.entity_id
_entity_poly.type
_entity_poly.pdbx_seq_one_letter_code
_entity_poly.pdbx_strand_id
1 'polypeptide(L)'
;MTDRKARDQMVKVVQSYMNEEITAFQFDEALDEAVNATEDKTVWTVRQELWFHYDDCKDHRIVASKEQWDHFNRLLLVLESDGEMEIVRTWHTWHPRQVVATVLFITFMVVAVQSGFGEHLVVLALPFGPFSMLLAWLKSRHRKRTTPAAETALAPFPSVRSLLAIRRSVPAFRRKRYPRSLKGRTIRDPLIDKLMWIPWTMAWWMFSPVAIFFQMLPERESETRIKVPESGAAGDTLAARA
;
A
#
# COMPACT_ATOMS: atom_id res chain seq x y z
N MET A 1 -6.76 -21.32 2.24
CA MET A 1 -6.05 -22.35 3.02
C MET A 1 -4.80 -21.70 3.58
N THR A 2 -4.62 -21.77 4.89
CA THR A 2 -3.45 -21.20 5.56
C THR A 2 -2.22 -22.05 5.30
N ASP A 3 -1.17 -21.47 4.70
CA ASP A 3 0.12 -22.11 4.52
C ASP A 3 1.09 -21.63 5.60
N ARG A 4 1.17 -22.38 6.70
CA ARG A 4 2.00 -22.04 7.86
C ARG A 4 3.47 -21.91 7.48
N LYS A 5 3.98 -22.78 6.60
CA LYS A 5 5.39 -22.79 6.20
C LYS A 5 5.74 -21.51 5.44
N ALA A 6 4.90 -21.12 4.48
CA ALA A 6 5.11 -19.88 3.72
C ALA A 6 4.98 -18.64 4.61
N ARG A 7 4.01 -18.61 5.54
CA ARG A 7 3.90 -17.53 6.53
C ARG A 7 5.15 -17.43 7.42
N ASP A 8 5.68 -18.56 7.91
CA ASP A 8 6.90 -18.58 8.72
C ASP A 8 8.12 -18.09 7.94
N GLN A 9 8.21 -18.43 6.66
CA GLN A 9 9.25 -17.90 5.76
C GLN A 9 9.10 -16.38 5.61
N MET A 10 7.90 -15.89 5.32
CA MET A 10 7.61 -14.46 5.21
C MET A 10 7.95 -13.70 6.52
N VAL A 11 7.61 -14.28 7.69
CA VAL A 11 8.00 -13.74 9.01
C VAL A 11 9.51 -13.60 9.12
N LYS A 12 10.27 -14.64 8.77
CA LYS A 12 11.74 -14.61 8.82
C LYS A 12 12.31 -13.51 7.92
N VAL A 13 11.81 -13.40 6.69
CA VAL A 13 12.26 -12.40 5.71
C VAL A 13 12.01 -10.98 6.23
N VAL A 14 10.79 -10.68 6.69
CA VAL A 14 10.44 -9.38 7.28
C VAL A 14 11.26 -9.08 8.53
N GLN A 15 11.46 -10.08 9.40
CA GLN A 15 12.26 -9.90 10.61
C GLN A 15 13.73 -9.62 10.30
N SER A 16 14.31 -10.28 9.29
CA SER A 16 15.70 -10.08 8.84
C SER A 16 15.89 -8.65 8.32
N TYR A 17 14.95 -8.15 7.52
CA TYR A 17 14.99 -6.77 7.03
C TYR A 17 14.84 -5.76 8.18
N MET A 18 13.90 -5.98 9.10
CA MET A 18 13.73 -5.16 10.30
C MET A 18 14.96 -5.17 11.23
N ASN A 19 15.75 -6.24 11.21
CA ASN A 19 16.99 -6.37 11.98
C ASN A 19 18.21 -5.82 11.26
N GLU A 20 18.06 -5.21 10.07
CA GLU A 20 19.16 -4.73 9.25
C GLU A 20 20.14 -5.84 8.78
N GLU A 21 19.69 -7.09 8.75
CA GLU A 21 20.47 -8.26 8.32
C GLU A 21 20.54 -8.38 6.79
N ILE A 22 19.47 -7.96 6.11
CA ILE A 22 19.37 -7.91 4.65
C ILE A 22 19.07 -6.49 4.15
N THR A 23 19.40 -6.24 2.89
CA THR A 23 19.13 -4.97 2.22
C THR A 23 17.77 -4.97 1.51
N ALA A 24 17.34 -3.84 0.96
CA ALA A 24 16.05 -3.68 0.29
C ALA A 24 15.92 -4.57 -0.94
N PHE A 25 17.00 -4.75 -1.71
CA PHE A 25 16.98 -5.63 -2.90
C PHE A 25 16.88 -7.10 -2.48
N GLN A 26 17.67 -7.52 -1.50
CA GLN A 26 17.58 -8.88 -0.94
C GLN A 26 16.21 -9.14 -0.31
N PHE A 27 15.62 -8.11 0.30
CA PHE A 27 14.28 -8.19 0.86
C PHE A 27 13.23 -8.39 -0.24
N ASP A 28 13.26 -7.62 -1.33
CA ASP A 28 12.36 -7.76 -2.47
C ASP A 28 12.42 -9.15 -3.11
N GLU A 29 13.63 -9.64 -3.40
CA GLU A 29 13.85 -10.99 -3.94
C GLU A 29 13.30 -12.07 -3.01
N ALA A 30 13.56 -11.97 -1.71
CA ALA A 30 13.10 -12.95 -0.73
C ALA A 30 11.57 -12.88 -0.50
N LEU A 31 10.95 -11.71 -0.64
CA LEU A 31 9.49 -11.56 -0.64
C LEU A 31 8.87 -12.26 -1.85
N ASP A 32 9.46 -12.10 -3.04
CA ASP A 32 9.01 -12.77 -4.26
C ASP A 32 9.13 -14.28 -4.17
N GLU A 33 10.25 -14.80 -3.66
CA GLU A 33 10.42 -16.24 -3.44
C GLU A 33 9.35 -16.80 -2.49
N ALA A 34 9.10 -16.11 -1.36
CA ALA A 34 8.10 -16.54 -0.38
C ALA A 34 6.68 -16.54 -0.94
N VAL A 35 6.34 -15.58 -1.80
CA VAL A 35 5.01 -15.50 -2.45
C VAL A 35 4.86 -16.55 -3.53
N ASN A 36 5.87 -16.76 -4.37
CA ASN A 36 5.81 -17.72 -5.48
C ASN A 36 5.73 -19.18 -5.03
N ALA A 37 6.10 -19.46 -3.78
CA ALA A 37 6.05 -20.80 -3.19
C ALA A 37 4.68 -21.20 -2.63
N THR A 38 3.66 -20.33 -2.64
CA THR A 38 2.37 -20.58 -1.96
C THR A 38 1.16 -19.99 -2.67
N GLU A 39 -0.02 -20.55 -2.39
CA GLU A 39 -1.32 -19.98 -2.79
C GLU A 39 -2.01 -19.20 -1.64
N ASP A 40 -1.35 -19.06 -0.47
CA ASP A 40 -1.91 -18.33 0.66
C ASP A 40 -2.01 -16.82 0.36
N LYS A 41 -3.26 -16.37 0.13
CA LYS A 41 -3.59 -14.96 -0.15
C LYS A 41 -3.09 -13.98 0.93
N THR A 42 -2.92 -14.42 2.17
CA THR A 42 -2.39 -13.57 3.24
C THR A 42 -0.93 -13.23 2.98
N VAL A 43 -0.12 -14.20 2.52
CA VAL A 43 1.29 -13.99 2.16
C VAL A 43 1.40 -13.01 0.99
N TRP A 44 0.58 -13.21 -0.05
CA TRP A 44 0.51 -12.29 -1.20
C TRP A 44 0.10 -10.87 -0.78
N THR A 45 -0.94 -10.76 0.06
CA THR A 45 -1.45 -9.45 0.52
C THR A 45 -0.42 -8.72 1.39
N VAL A 46 0.28 -9.43 2.26
CA VAL A 46 1.37 -8.85 3.07
C VAL A 46 2.50 -8.34 2.18
N ARG A 47 2.90 -9.08 1.14
CA ARG A 47 3.88 -8.59 0.15
C ARG A 47 3.42 -7.28 -0.50
N GLN A 48 2.16 -7.19 -0.92
CA GLN A 48 1.62 -5.99 -1.57
C GLN A 48 1.66 -4.77 -0.63
N GLU A 49 1.33 -4.94 0.64
CA GLU A 49 1.43 -3.87 1.64
C GLU A 49 2.89 -3.45 1.88
N LEU A 50 3.81 -4.43 1.97
CA LEU A 50 5.22 -4.17 2.22
C LEU A 50 5.90 -3.40 1.08
N TRP A 51 5.48 -3.62 -0.17
CA TRP A 51 6.05 -2.95 -1.34
C TRP A 51 6.00 -1.41 -1.25
N PHE A 52 4.99 -0.85 -0.59
CA PHE A 52 4.88 0.60 -0.37
C PHE A 52 5.79 1.14 0.76
N HIS A 53 6.64 0.30 1.34
CA HIS A 53 7.41 0.62 2.55
C HIS A 53 8.91 0.37 2.43
N TYR A 54 9.40 0.03 1.25
CA TYR A 54 10.82 0.07 0.88
C TYR A 54 10.98 0.67 -0.52
N ASP A 55 12.22 0.93 -0.92
CA ASP A 55 12.54 1.48 -2.22
C ASP A 55 13.36 0.47 -3.03
N ASP A 56 12.73 -0.11 -4.03
CA ASP A 56 13.32 -1.09 -4.96
C ASP A 56 14.21 -0.45 -6.04
N CYS A 57 14.34 0.88 -6.06
CA CYS A 57 15.20 1.60 -6.99
C CYS A 57 16.57 1.96 -6.39
N LYS A 58 16.80 1.71 -5.09
CA LYS A 58 18.10 1.93 -4.45
C LYS A 58 18.32 0.91 -3.34
N ASP A 59 19.47 0.25 -3.34
CA ASP A 59 19.75 -0.68 -2.26
C ASP A 59 20.05 0.03 -0.94
N HIS A 60 19.30 -0.31 0.11
CA HIS A 60 19.42 0.28 1.43
C HIS A 60 18.96 -0.70 2.52
N ARG A 61 19.41 -0.51 3.77
CA ARG A 61 18.79 -1.20 4.92
C ARG A 61 17.52 -0.48 5.34
N ILE A 62 16.73 -1.07 6.22
CA ILE A 62 15.43 -0.51 6.63
C ILE A 62 15.52 0.99 6.98
N VAL A 63 14.63 1.76 6.34
CA VAL A 63 14.34 3.15 6.64
C VAL A 63 12.84 3.22 6.90
N ALA A 64 12.45 3.38 8.16
CA ALA A 64 11.04 3.37 8.55
C ALA A 64 10.79 4.42 9.63
N SER A 65 9.67 5.12 9.50
CA SER A 65 9.09 5.89 10.60
C SER A 65 8.54 4.97 11.68
N LYS A 66 8.21 5.53 12.85
CA LYS A 66 7.56 4.77 13.93
C LYS A 66 6.23 4.15 13.48
N GLU A 67 5.46 4.86 12.66
CA GLU A 67 4.17 4.38 12.16
C GLU A 67 4.33 3.18 11.22
N GLN A 68 5.29 3.25 10.30
CA GLN A 68 5.65 2.13 9.42
C GLN A 68 6.20 0.93 10.21
N TRP A 69 7.05 1.18 11.21
CA TRP A 69 7.54 0.12 12.08
C TRP A 69 6.41 -0.60 12.84
N ASP A 70 5.45 0.16 13.33
CA ASP A 70 4.28 -0.38 14.01
C ASP A 70 3.38 -1.16 13.03
N HIS A 71 3.29 -0.69 11.78
CA HIS A 71 2.61 -1.42 10.71
C HIS A 71 3.30 -2.76 10.40
N PHE A 72 4.63 -2.81 10.31
CA PHE A 72 5.37 -4.07 10.11
C PHE A 72 5.10 -5.07 11.24
N ASN A 73 5.08 -4.60 12.50
CA ASN A 73 4.72 -5.46 13.62
C ASN A 73 3.28 -5.99 13.53
N ARG A 74 2.34 -5.18 13.01
CA ARG A 74 0.97 -5.62 12.78
C ARG A 74 0.88 -6.68 11.68
N LEU A 75 1.64 -6.54 10.59
CA LEU A 75 1.74 -7.56 9.54
C LEU A 75 2.37 -8.86 10.06
N LEU A 76 3.45 -8.77 10.84
CA LEU A 76 4.06 -9.93 11.51
C LEU A 76 3.07 -10.63 12.43
N LEU A 77 2.27 -9.88 13.20
CA LEU A 77 1.24 -10.45 14.05
C LEU A 77 0.19 -11.23 13.25
N VAL A 78 -0.22 -10.71 12.08
CA VAL A 78 -1.16 -11.43 11.19
C VAL A 78 -0.52 -12.70 10.67
N LEU A 79 0.72 -12.65 10.17
CA LEU A 79 1.44 -13.82 9.66
C LEU A 79 1.66 -14.88 10.73
N GLU A 80 1.98 -14.51 11.97
CA GLU A 80 2.15 -15.44 13.09
C GLU A 80 0.82 -16.03 13.59
N SER A 81 -0.31 -15.43 13.22
CA SER A 81 -1.65 -15.94 13.52
C SER A 81 -2.22 -16.80 12.39
N ASP A 82 -3.36 -17.44 12.67
CA ASP A 82 -4.22 -18.07 11.66
C ASP A 82 -5.21 -17.08 11.02
N GLY A 83 -5.07 -15.77 11.28
CA GLY A 83 -5.87 -14.73 10.65
C GLY A 83 -5.66 -14.70 9.14
N GLU A 84 -6.73 -14.48 8.38
CA GLU A 84 -6.64 -14.32 6.93
C GLU A 84 -6.74 -12.84 6.57
N MET A 85 -5.84 -12.39 5.70
CA MET A 85 -5.83 -11.03 5.18
C MET A 85 -6.25 -11.04 3.71
N GLU A 86 -7.20 -10.19 3.37
CA GLU A 86 -7.69 -10.03 2.00
C GLU A 86 -7.83 -8.54 1.64
N ILE A 87 -7.52 -8.20 0.39
CA ILE A 87 -7.81 -6.88 -0.15
C ILE A 87 -9.22 -6.91 -0.73
N VAL A 88 -10.16 -6.27 -0.05
CA VAL A 88 -11.53 -6.11 -0.53
C VAL A 88 -11.63 -4.81 -1.29
N ARG A 89 -12.00 -4.89 -2.57
CA ARG A 89 -12.33 -3.71 -3.37
C ARG A 89 -13.73 -3.24 -2.97
N THR A 90 -13.84 -2.04 -2.45
CA THR A 90 -15.13 -1.42 -2.12
C THR A 90 -15.74 -0.74 -3.34
N TRP A 91 -17.01 -0.36 -3.19
CA TRP A 91 -17.84 0.17 -4.27
C TRP A 91 -17.34 1.53 -4.76
N HIS A 92 -17.65 1.80 -6.03
CA HIS A 92 -17.28 3.05 -6.70
C HIS A 92 -17.99 4.25 -6.06
N THR A 93 -17.22 5.18 -5.51
CA THR A 93 -17.73 6.47 -5.05
C THR A 93 -17.52 7.52 -6.13
N TRP A 94 -18.59 8.25 -6.44
CA TRP A 94 -18.53 9.41 -7.33
C TRP A 94 -18.19 10.66 -6.53
N HIS A 95 -17.27 11.45 -7.06
CA HIS A 95 -16.86 12.72 -6.47
C HIS A 95 -16.98 13.86 -7.48
N PRO A 96 -17.32 15.09 -7.05
CA PRO A 96 -17.42 16.25 -7.95
C PRO A 96 -16.16 16.51 -8.80
N ARG A 97 -14.98 16.12 -8.30
CA ARG A 97 -13.71 16.19 -9.04
C ARG A 97 -13.71 15.40 -10.35
N GLN A 98 -14.45 14.28 -10.42
CA GLN A 98 -14.55 13.48 -11.64
C GLN A 98 -15.31 14.22 -12.74
N VAL A 99 -16.34 15.00 -12.38
CA VAL A 99 -17.07 15.83 -13.36
C VAL A 99 -16.12 16.86 -13.98
N VAL A 100 -15.29 17.51 -13.17
CA VAL A 100 -14.27 18.46 -13.65
C VAL A 100 -13.26 17.76 -14.55
N ALA A 101 -12.78 16.57 -14.16
CA ALA A 101 -11.88 15.77 -14.99
C ALA A 101 -12.53 15.39 -16.34
N THR A 102 -13.80 14.96 -16.34
CA THR A 102 -14.56 14.64 -17.55
C THR A 102 -14.65 15.84 -18.49
N VAL A 103 -14.97 17.03 -17.98
CA VAL A 103 -15.05 18.25 -18.79
C VAL A 103 -13.69 18.57 -19.42
N LEU A 104 -12.61 18.56 -18.62
CA LEU A 104 -11.25 18.79 -19.12
C LEU A 104 -10.86 17.78 -20.19
N PHE A 105 -11.19 16.50 -20.00
CA PHE A 105 -10.90 15.44 -20.97
C PHE A 105 -11.66 15.65 -22.28
N ILE A 106 -12.96 15.97 -22.21
CA ILE A 106 -13.77 16.26 -23.40
C ILE A 106 -13.22 17.47 -24.15
N THR A 107 -12.85 18.54 -23.44
CA THR A 107 -12.22 19.72 -24.05
C THR A 107 -10.94 19.35 -24.78
N PHE A 108 -10.06 18.55 -24.17
CA PHE A 108 -8.85 18.06 -24.84
C PHE A 108 -9.17 17.22 -26.08
N MET A 109 -10.16 16.32 -26.00
CA MET A 109 -10.56 15.48 -27.14
C MET A 109 -11.09 16.30 -28.32
N VAL A 110 -11.86 17.36 -28.06
CA VAL A 110 -12.32 18.29 -29.11
C VAL A 110 -11.13 18.97 -29.79
N VAL A 111 -10.17 19.48 -29.01
CA VAL A 111 -8.95 20.10 -29.54
C VAL A 111 -8.14 19.10 -30.38
N ALA A 112 -8.01 17.85 -29.92
CA ALA A 112 -7.29 16.81 -30.63
C ALA A 112 -7.96 16.43 -31.96
N VAL A 113 -9.30 16.34 -31.99
CA VAL A 113 -10.04 16.06 -33.23
C VAL A 113 -9.92 17.23 -34.21
N GLN A 114 -9.96 18.47 -33.75
CA GLN A 114 -9.83 19.65 -34.61
C GLN A 114 -8.42 19.86 -35.16
N SER A 115 -7.39 19.56 -34.37
CA SER A 115 -5.98 19.76 -34.74
C SER A 115 -5.39 18.55 -35.49
N GLY A 116 -6.05 17.40 -35.41
CA GLY A 116 -5.55 16.11 -35.88
C GLY A 116 -4.73 15.38 -34.82
N PHE A 117 -4.46 14.10 -35.07
CA PHE A 117 -3.63 13.28 -34.18
C PHE A 117 -2.16 13.34 -34.60
N GLY A 118 -1.30 13.86 -33.73
CA GLY A 118 0.14 13.94 -33.99
C GLY A 118 0.95 14.40 -32.77
N GLU A 119 2.25 14.59 -32.94
CA GLU A 119 3.19 14.96 -31.87
C GLU A 119 2.85 16.32 -31.22
N HIS A 120 2.22 17.21 -31.97
CA HIS A 120 1.75 18.51 -31.49
C HIS A 120 0.74 18.38 -30.32
N LEU A 121 0.06 17.24 -30.16
CA LEU A 121 -0.84 16.98 -29.04
C LEU A 121 -0.11 17.00 -27.69
N VAL A 122 1.18 16.67 -27.65
CA VAL A 122 1.99 16.75 -26.42
C VAL A 122 2.12 18.20 -25.96
N VAL A 123 2.31 19.13 -26.90
CA VAL A 123 2.37 20.57 -26.60
C VAL A 123 1.00 21.09 -26.18
N LEU A 124 -0.06 20.65 -26.88
CA LEU A 124 -1.44 21.01 -26.53
C LEU A 124 -1.92 20.41 -25.20
N ALA A 125 -1.27 19.35 -24.70
CA ALA A 125 -1.54 18.75 -23.40
C ALA A 125 -0.99 19.58 -22.23
N LEU A 126 0.12 20.32 -22.41
CA LEU A 126 0.77 21.09 -21.35
C LEU A 126 -0.18 21.96 -20.49
N PRO A 127 -1.13 22.74 -21.05
CA PRO A 127 -2.05 23.54 -20.23
C PRO A 127 -2.98 22.70 -19.33
N PHE A 128 -3.24 21.44 -19.68
CA PHE A 128 -4.07 20.53 -18.88
C PHE A 128 -3.31 19.91 -17.70
N GLY A 129 -1.96 19.91 -17.75
CA GLY A 129 -1.08 19.40 -16.69
C GLY A 129 -1.35 19.98 -15.30
N PRO A 130 -1.29 21.32 -15.12
CA PRO A 130 -1.57 21.96 -13.84
C PRO A 130 -2.96 21.63 -13.27
N PHE A 131 -4.00 21.56 -14.11
CA PHE A 131 -5.34 21.19 -13.67
C PHE A 131 -5.42 19.74 -13.20
N SER A 132 -4.78 18.82 -13.94
CA SER A 132 -4.69 17.42 -13.53
C SER A 132 -3.94 17.26 -12.20
N MET A 133 -2.82 17.96 -12.01
CA MET A 133 -2.09 17.93 -10.73
C MET A 133 -2.92 18.52 -9.59
N LEU A 134 -3.65 19.61 -9.83
CA LEU A 134 -4.53 20.20 -8.83
C LEU A 134 -5.63 19.21 -8.41
N LEU A 135 -6.26 18.50 -9.35
CA LEU A 135 -7.24 17.46 -9.06
C LEU A 135 -6.63 16.32 -8.23
N ALA A 136 -5.43 15.86 -8.57
CA ALA A 136 -4.69 14.85 -7.81
C ALA A 136 -4.35 15.32 -6.39
N TRP A 137 -3.92 16.57 -6.23
CA TRP A 137 -3.62 17.17 -4.94
C TRP A 137 -4.88 17.32 -4.07
N LEU A 138 -5.99 17.78 -4.65
CA LEU A 138 -7.28 17.87 -3.96
C LEU A 138 -7.76 16.50 -3.47
N LYS A 139 -7.61 15.46 -4.30
CA LYS A 139 -7.87 14.07 -3.91
C LYS A 139 -7.00 13.64 -2.72
N SER A 140 -5.69 13.87 -2.79
CA SER A 140 -4.76 13.54 -1.70
C SER A 140 -5.12 14.27 -0.40
N ARG A 141 -5.45 15.57 -0.50
CA ARG A 141 -5.87 16.39 0.65
C ARG A 141 -7.19 15.93 1.24
N HIS A 142 -8.16 15.55 0.41
CA HIS A 142 -9.43 15.01 0.88
C HIS A 142 -9.21 13.69 1.64
N ARG A 143 -8.45 12.75 1.06
CA ARG A 143 -8.11 11.47 1.69
C ARG A 143 -7.42 11.65 3.05
N LYS A 144 -6.44 12.56 3.13
CA LYS A 144 -5.75 12.89 4.40
C LYS A 144 -6.68 13.48 5.47
N ARG A 145 -7.79 14.12 5.06
CA ARG A 145 -8.78 14.68 5.99
C ARG A 145 -9.80 13.65 6.43
N THR A 146 -10.18 12.73 5.54
CA THR A 146 -11.22 11.73 5.82
C THR A 146 -10.67 10.54 6.58
N THR A 147 -9.43 10.11 6.35
CA THR A 147 -8.81 9.02 7.10
C THR A 147 -8.32 9.54 8.46
N PRO A 148 -8.98 9.21 9.58
CA PRO A 148 -8.54 9.58 10.91
C PRO A 148 -7.20 8.91 11.21
N ALA A 149 -6.30 9.59 11.93
CA ALA A 149 -5.02 9.01 12.35
C ALA A 149 -5.17 7.68 13.11
N ALA A 150 -6.30 7.50 13.80
CA ALA A 150 -6.65 6.26 14.48
C ALA A 150 -6.82 5.07 13.51
N GLU A 151 -7.39 5.28 12.33
CA GLU A 151 -7.54 4.22 11.32
C GLU A 151 -6.18 3.81 10.76
N THR A 152 -5.30 4.77 10.47
CA THR A 152 -3.93 4.49 10.03
C THR A 152 -3.13 3.71 11.09
N ALA A 153 -3.33 4.03 12.36
CA ALA A 153 -2.68 3.34 13.47
C ALA A 153 -3.16 1.89 13.66
N LEU A 154 -4.37 1.56 13.17
CA LEU A 154 -4.95 0.23 13.27
C LEU A 154 -4.71 -0.62 12.03
N ALA A 155 -4.60 -0.01 10.84
CA ALA A 155 -4.38 -0.70 9.57
C ALA A 155 -3.22 -1.72 9.68
N PRO A 156 -3.41 -2.99 9.29
CA PRO A 156 -4.54 -3.53 8.49
C PRO A 156 -5.80 -3.97 9.28
N PHE A 157 -5.89 -3.74 10.59
CA PHE A 157 -7.03 -4.18 11.38
C PHE A 157 -8.20 -3.20 11.28
N PRO A 158 -9.46 -3.69 11.09
CA PRO A 158 -10.63 -2.82 10.97
C PRO A 158 -11.04 -2.19 12.31
N SER A 159 -10.58 -2.76 13.44
CA SER A 159 -10.88 -2.25 14.77
C SER A 159 -9.86 -2.71 15.80
N VAL A 160 -9.82 -2.00 16.94
CA VAL A 160 -9.04 -2.41 18.13
C VAL A 160 -9.43 -3.82 18.59
N ARG A 161 -10.73 -4.17 18.53
CA ARG A 161 -11.22 -5.50 18.92
C ARG A 161 -10.63 -6.60 18.05
N SER A 162 -10.55 -6.39 16.73
CA SER A 162 -9.92 -7.34 15.80
C SER A 162 -8.42 -7.51 16.09
N LEU A 163 -7.71 -6.39 16.29
CA LEU A 163 -6.30 -6.41 16.69
C LEU A 163 -6.07 -7.20 17.98
N LEU A 164 -6.88 -6.95 19.01
CA LEU A 164 -6.78 -7.66 20.30
C LEU A 164 -7.15 -9.14 20.17
N ALA A 165 -8.13 -9.48 19.35
CA ALA A 165 -8.52 -10.87 19.11
C ALA A 165 -7.36 -11.67 18.50
N ILE A 166 -6.73 -11.14 17.43
CA ILE A 166 -5.56 -11.75 16.81
C ILE A 166 -4.35 -11.76 17.77
N ARG A 167 -4.14 -10.68 18.54
CA ARG A 167 -3.05 -10.67 19.54
C ARG A 167 -3.21 -11.78 20.58
N ARG A 168 -4.44 -12.11 20.98
CA ARG A 168 -4.72 -13.17 21.96
C ARG A 168 -4.53 -14.57 21.39
N SER A 169 -4.75 -14.77 20.09
CA SER A 169 -4.50 -16.08 19.45
C SER A 169 -3.01 -16.41 19.34
N VAL A 170 -2.13 -15.41 19.39
CA VAL A 170 -0.67 -15.59 19.36
C VAL A 170 -0.03 -15.08 20.66
N PRO A 171 -0.16 -15.80 21.79
CA PRO A 171 0.31 -15.32 23.09
C PRO A 171 1.82 -15.03 23.11
N ALA A 172 2.60 -15.84 22.38
CA ALA A 172 4.05 -15.72 22.25
C ALA A 172 4.53 -14.53 21.42
N PHE A 173 3.65 -13.85 20.66
CA PHE A 173 4.04 -12.74 19.79
C PHE A 173 4.69 -11.60 20.60
N ARG A 174 5.90 -11.20 20.21
CA ARG A 174 6.62 -10.08 20.83
C ARG A 174 6.81 -8.97 19.82
N ARG A 175 6.14 -7.84 20.06
CA ARG A 175 6.34 -6.62 19.28
C ARG A 175 7.78 -6.14 19.40
N LYS A 176 8.45 -5.90 18.28
CA LYS A 176 9.78 -5.29 18.24
C LYS A 176 9.69 -3.81 18.58
N ARG A 177 10.56 -3.34 19.47
CA ARG A 177 10.66 -1.92 19.84
C ARG A 177 11.26 -1.13 18.68
N TYR A 178 10.70 0.05 18.39
CA TYR A 178 11.26 0.98 17.40
C TYR A 178 12.69 1.40 17.79
N PRO A 179 13.72 1.06 16.98
CA PRO A 179 15.10 1.41 17.27
C PRO A 179 15.33 2.92 17.17
N ARG A 180 16.10 3.49 18.10
CA ARG A 180 16.44 4.93 18.06
C ARG A 180 17.33 5.29 16.86
N SER A 181 18.13 4.34 16.37
CA SER A 181 19.02 4.51 15.21
C SER A 181 18.27 4.83 13.91
N LEU A 182 17.01 4.42 13.79
CA LEU A 182 16.21 4.70 12.58
C LEU A 182 15.64 6.11 12.56
N LYS A 183 15.63 6.82 13.70
CA LYS A 183 15.07 8.17 13.78
C LYS A 183 15.90 9.13 12.92
N GLY A 184 15.29 9.66 11.86
CA GLY A 184 15.91 10.64 10.95
C GLY A 184 16.72 10.01 9.82
N ARG A 185 16.73 8.68 9.69
CA ARG A 185 17.33 8.02 8.53
C ARG A 185 16.49 8.33 7.29
N THR A 186 17.15 8.61 6.17
CA THR A 186 16.52 8.81 4.87
C THR A 186 17.19 7.92 3.83
N ILE A 187 16.44 7.53 2.80
CA ILE A 187 16.96 6.69 1.70
C ILE A 187 17.79 7.56 0.74
N ARG A 188 17.28 8.75 0.44
CA ARG A 188 17.93 9.73 -0.43
C ARG A 188 18.13 11.04 0.32
N ASP A 189 19.01 11.87 -0.23
CA ASP A 189 19.16 13.24 0.22
C ASP A 189 17.90 14.05 -0.17
N PRO A 190 17.38 14.94 0.70
CA PRO A 190 16.20 15.75 0.39
C PRO A 190 16.30 16.56 -0.90
N LEU A 191 17.50 16.95 -1.33
CA LEU A 191 17.72 17.65 -2.59
C LEU A 191 17.56 16.72 -3.79
N ILE A 192 18.09 15.49 -3.69
CA ILE A 192 17.92 14.47 -4.74
C ILE A 192 16.45 14.09 -4.87
N ASP A 193 15.75 13.89 -3.75
CA ASP A 193 14.31 13.61 -3.77
C ASP A 193 13.54 14.72 -4.51
N LYS A 194 13.82 16.00 -4.20
CA LYS A 194 13.20 17.14 -4.91
C LYS A 194 13.57 17.17 -6.39
N LEU A 195 14.80 16.83 -6.75
CA LEU A 195 15.24 16.79 -8.14
C LEU A 195 14.50 15.71 -8.93
N MET A 196 14.27 14.54 -8.32
CA MET A 196 13.52 13.42 -8.92
C MET A 196 12.05 13.78 -9.19
N TRP A 197 11.47 14.75 -8.48
CA TRP A 197 10.12 15.24 -8.74
C TRP A 197 9.99 16.01 -10.06
N ILE A 198 11.07 16.59 -10.59
CA ILE A 198 11.05 17.39 -11.83
C ILE A 198 10.66 16.54 -13.05
N PRO A 199 11.39 15.46 -13.40
CA PRO A 199 11.03 14.64 -14.55
C PRO A 199 9.64 14.02 -14.39
N TRP A 200 9.25 13.63 -13.17
CA TRP A 200 7.91 13.12 -12.89
C TRP A 200 6.81 14.17 -13.14
N THR A 201 7.05 15.41 -12.72
CA THR A 201 6.13 16.53 -12.96
C THR A 201 6.03 16.86 -14.45
N MET A 202 7.16 16.88 -15.16
CA MET A 202 7.18 17.09 -16.61
C MET A 202 6.42 15.98 -17.35
N ALA A 203 6.67 14.72 -16.99
CA ALA A 203 5.94 13.59 -17.55
C ALA A 203 4.43 13.71 -17.27
N TRP A 204 4.04 14.08 -16.04
CA TRP A 204 2.63 14.31 -15.71
C TRP A 204 1.98 15.38 -16.58
N TRP A 205 2.70 16.45 -16.92
CA TRP A 205 2.20 17.52 -17.78
C TRP A 205 2.07 17.08 -19.23
N MET A 206 3.09 16.40 -19.77
CA MET A 206 3.07 15.89 -21.14
C MET A 206 1.98 14.84 -21.34
N PHE A 207 1.74 14.00 -20.34
CA PHE A 207 0.75 12.92 -20.37
C PHE A 207 -0.50 13.23 -19.55
N SER A 208 -0.80 14.52 -19.34
CA SER A 208 -1.96 14.93 -18.55
C SER A 208 -3.29 14.41 -19.10
N PRO A 209 -3.53 14.24 -20.42
CA PRO A 209 -4.79 13.67 -20.90
C PRO A 209 -5.01 12.24 -20.39
N VAL A 210 -3.94 11.45 -20.29
CA VAL A 210 -3.99 10.10 -19.72
C VAL A 210 -4.30 10.17 -18.23
N ALA A 211 -3.63 11.06 -17.48
CA ALA A 211 -3.91 11.26 -16.07
C ALA A 211 -5.36 11.71 -15.82
N ILE A 212 -5.87 12.66 -16.62
CA ILE A 212 -7.25 13.17 -16.54
C ILE A 212 -8.26 12.07 -16.88
N PHE A 213 -7.98 11.24 -17.89
CA PHE A 213 -8.79 10.07 -18.20
C PHE A 213 -8.96 9.16 -16.97
N PHE A 214 -7.87 8.83 -16.26
CA PHE A 214 -7.98 8.04 -15.03
C PHE A 214 -8.68 8.81 -13.88
N GLN A 215 -8.51 10.13 -13.81
CA GLN A 215 -9.17 10.97 -12.80
C GLN A 215 -10.68 11.09 -13.00
N MET A 216 -11.19 10.88 -14.22
CA MET A 216 -12.61 10.89 -14.51
C MET A 216 -13.29 9.56 -14.15
N LEU A 217 -12.51 8.48 -13.99
CA LEU A 217 -13.05 7.18 -13.63
C LEU A 217 -13.53 7.17 -12.16
N PRO A 218 -14.58 6.38 -11.86
CA PRO A 218 -15.04 6.20 -10.50
C PRO A 218 -13.91 5.64 -9.62
N GLU A 219 -13.76 6.18 -8.40
CA GLU A 219 -12.66 5.77 -7.54
C GLU A 219 -12.92 4.40 -6.96
N ARG A 220 -11.89 3.55 -6.98
CA ARG A 220 -11.90 2.24 -6.34
C ARG A 220 -11.09 2.37 -5.07
N GLU A 221 -11.76 2.29 -3.93
CA GLU A 221 -11.09 2.12 -2.66
C GLU A 221 -10.83 0.63 -2.44
N SER A 222 -9.63 0.32 -1.95
CA SER A 222 -9.26 -1.03 -1.54
C SER A 222 -9.09 -0.99 -0.02
N GLU A 223 -9.92 -1.75 0.67
CA GLU A 223 -9.81 -1.96 2.10
C GLU A 223 -9.16 -3.30 2.36
N THR A 224 -8.08 -3.29 3.13
CA THR A 224 -7.51 -4.51 3.66
C THR A 224 -8.36 -4.98 4.84
N ARG A 225 -8.91 -6.20 4.74
CA ARG A 225 -9.72 -6.81 5.79
C ARG A 225 -9.03 -8.02 6.37
N ILE A 226 -9.15 -8.15 7.68
CA ILE A 226 -8.66 -9.32 8.41
C ILE A 226 -9.87 -10.12 8.88
N LYS A 227 -9.95 -11.36 8.42
CA LYS A 227 -10.87 -12.37 8.94
C LYS A 227 -10.20 -13.05 10.12
N VAL A 228 -10.78 -12.87 11.29
CA VAL A 228 -10.37 -13.58 12.51
C VAL A 228 -11.04 -14.95 12.47
N PRO A 229 -10.32 -16.06 12.68
CA PRO A 229 -10.97 -17.37 12.80
C PRO A 229 -11.99 -17.28 13.95
N GLU A 230 -13.25 -17.67 13.67
CA GLU A 230 -14.25 -17.75 14.72
C GLU A 230 -13.71 -18.72 15.78
N SER A 231 -13.62 -18.24 17.02
CA SER A 231 -13.05 -18.98 18.15
C SER A 231 -13.93 -20.16 18.61
N GLY A 232 -14.64 -20.82 17.70
CA GLY A 232 -15.77 -21.71 17.96
C GLY A 232 -15.59 -23.19 17.60
N ALA A 233 -14.47 -23.64 17.03
CA ALA A 233 -14.30 -25.05 16.63
C ALA A 233 -13.27 -25.85 17.45
N ALA A 234 -12.51 -25.20 18.34
CA ALA A 234 -11.52 -25.90 19.18
C ALA A 234 -12.13 -26.56 20.44
N GLY A 235 -13.44 -26.39 20.68
CA GLY A 235 -14.15 -27.01 21.81
C GLY A 235 -14.62 -28.44 21.56
N ASP A 236 -14.86 -28.84 20.31
CA ASP A 236 -15.54 -30.12 20.01
C ASP A 236 -14.59 -31.30 19.75
N THR A 237 -13.29 -31.06 19.54
CA THR A 237 -12.32 -32.14 19.27
C THR A 237 -11.76 -32.80 20.54
N LEU A 238 -12.02 -32.23 21.72
CA LEU A 238 -11.64 -32.84 23.01
C LEU A 238 -12.74 -33.75 23.60
N ALA A 239 -13.97 -33.70 23.09
CA ALA A 239 -15.06 -34.58 23.52
C ALA A 239 -15.11 -35.92 22.75
N ALA A 240 -14.37 -36.08 21.64
CA ALA A 240 -14.32 -37.32 20.85
C ALA A 240 -13.11 -38.22 21.20
N ARG A 241 -12.40 -37.93 22.29
CA ARG A 241 -11.26 -38.71 22.80
C ARG A 241 -11.36 -39.08 24.28
N ALA A 242 -12.55 -38.97 24.87
CA ALA A 242 -12.89 -39.54 26.17
C ALA A 242 -13.90 -40.68 25.96
#